data_AF-A0A0S7YGQ0-F1
#
_entry.id   AF-A0A0S7YGQ0-F1
#
_cell.length_a   1.000
_cell.length_b   1.000
_cell.length_c   1.000
_cell.angle_alpha   90.00
_cell.angle_beta   90.00
_cell.angle_gamma   90.00
#
_symmetry.space_group_name_H-M   'P 1'
#
loop_
_entity.id
_entity.type
_entity.pdbx_description
1 polymer ?
#
loop_
_entity_poly.entity_id
_entity_poly.type
_entity_poly.pdbx_seq_one_letter_code
_entity_poly.pdbx_strand_id
1 'polypeptide(L)'
;MEKKRKEGSIEKRLDEKAEQLGKKIEAEKDFSEVVKETRYLYSLLEITRSINTPRDFSQLLELIVDSAIALTKAERGFLMLFRDDGNLEFRVTRNIDKKILESEEFKILRTVVNQVLATGKPLFMSALYRDKKIEITDSIEELGLRMVMCVPLKAKDYPLGLVYVDSRSEAEIFTKLEEQLFEAFAAQAGVAIENSHLYDASVHDALTRLYNYGYLRTRLDEEINRAQRYKKDTISFVMIDLDNFTSMNDTYGHIFGNRILMKVAEVIKGSIRKCDIPAR
;
A
#
# COMPACT_ATOMS: atom_id res chain seq x y z
N MET A 1 50.67 -13.61 55.46
CA MET A 1 50.57 -12.51 54.47
C MET A 1 50.28 -12.99 53.05
N GLU A 2 50.59 -14.23 52.67
CA GLU A 2 50.33 -14.74 51.30
C GLU A 2 48.85 -14.93 50.93
N LYS A 3 47.98 -15.23 51.90
CA LYS A 3 46.54 -15.47 51.66
C LYS A 3 45.81 -14.21 51.14
N LYS A 4 46.05 -13.05 51.77
CA LYS A 4 45.52 -11.74 51.33
C LYS A 4 46.04 -11.27 49.97
N ARG A 5 47.27 -11.66 49.58
CA ARG A 5 47.82 -11.37 48.25
C ARG A 5 47.19 -12.24 47.15
N LYS A 6 46.84 -13.49 47.44
CA LYS A 6 46.13 -14.37 46.51
C LYS A 6 44.66 -13.97 46.32
N GLU A 7 43.97 -13.54 47.38
CA GLU A 7 42.58 -13.06 47.30
C GLU A 7 42.45 -11.81 46.43
N GLY A 8 43.29 -10.78 46.63
CA GLY A 8 43.26 -9.58 45.79
C GLY A 8 43.67 -9.81 44.32
N SER A 9 44.42 -10.89 44.04
CA SER A 9 44.74 -11.29 42.66
C SER A 9 43.60 -12.04 41.97
N ILE A 10 42.68 -12.64 42.73
CA ILE A 10 41.50 -13.33 42.22
C ILE A 10 40.38 -12.32 41.96
N GLU A 11 40.13 -11.39 42.87
CA GLU A 11 39.16 -10.29 42.67
C GLU A 11 39.49 -9.47 41.43
N LYS A 12 40.76 -9.06 41.28
CA LYS A 12 41.18 -8.28 40.11
C LYS A 12 40.98 -9.02 38.77
N ARG A 13 41.16 -10.35 38.77
CA ARG A 13 40.90 -11.21 37.60
C ARG A 13 39.41 -11.40 37.31
N LEU A 14 38.56 -11.36 38.33
CA LEU A 14 37.11 -11.43 38.18
C LEU A 14 36.57 -10.12 37.59
N ASP A 15 37.05 -8.98 38.07
CA ASP A 15 36.66 -7.66 37.57
C ASP A 15 37.08 -7.46 36.09
N GLU A 16 38.32 -7.81 35.73
CA GLU A 16 38.80 -7.76 34.34
C GLU A 16 37.95 -8.65 33.41
N LYS A 17 37.52 -9.81 33.91
CA LYS A 17 36.69 -10.75 33.14
C LYS A 17 35.25 -10.28 33.03
N ALA A 18 34.70 -9.65 34.07
CA ALA A 18 33.38 -9.02 34.04
C ALA A 18 33.33 -7.84 33.06
N GLU A 19 34.37 -7.01 33.02
CA GLU A 19 34.48 -5.90 32.06
C GLU A 19 34.58 -6.42 30.61
N GLN A 20 35.36 -7.48 30.36
CA GLN A 20 35.42 -8.14 29.05
C GLN A 20 34.06 -8.74 28.63
N LEU A 21 33.35 -9.39 29.55
CA LEU A 21 32.01 -9.94 29.30
C LEU A 21 30.99 -8.84 28.99
N GLY A 22 31.04 -7.71 29.72
CA GLY A 22 30.20 -6.55 29.46
C GLY A 22 30.38 -6.01 28.04
N LYS A 23 31.64 -5.75 27.63
CA LYS A 23 31.96 -5.28 26.26
C LYS A 23 31.51 -6.26 25.17
N LYS A 24 31.60 -7.57 25.46
CA LYS A 24 31.19 -8.60 24.49
C LYS A 24 29.66 -8.67 24.33
N ILE A 25 28.91 -8.54 25.43
CA ILE A 25 27.44 -8.47 25.42
C ILE A 25 26.95 -7.19 24.73
N GLU A 26 27.62 -6.06 24.97
CA GLU A 26 27.29 -4.78 24.35
C GLU A 26 27.53 -4.83 22.82
N ALA A 27 28.68 -5.34 22.38
CA ALA A 27 28.95 -5.56 20.96
C ALA A 27 27.96 -6.55 20.30
N GLU A 28 27.49 -7.57 21.02
CA GLU A 28 26.51 -8.54 20.53
C GLU A 28 25.10 -7.94 20.43
N LYS A 29 24.74 -7.03 21.35
CA LYS A 29 23.52 -6.21 21.25
C LYS A 29 23.58 -5.25 20.06
N ASP A 30 24.66 -4.48 19.94
CA ASP A 30 24.85 -3.54 18.83
C ASP A 30 24.80 -4.27 17.48
N PHE A 31 25.46 -5.42 17.38
CA PHE A 31 25.40 -6.25 16.18
C PHE A 31 23.97 -6.75 15.91
N SER A 32 23.22 -7.20 16.93
CA SER A 32 21.83 -7.60 16.77
C SER A 32 20.93 -6.44 16.33
N GLU A 33 21.15 -5.21 16.80
CA GLU A 33 20.39 -4.02 16.38
C GLU A 33 20.69 -3.66 14.93
N VAL A 34 21.97 -3.61 14.55
CA VAL A 34 22.40 -3.36 13.16
C VAL A 34 21.83 -4.40 12.20
N VAL A 35 21.83 -5.69 12.59
CA VAL A 35 21.23 -6.76 11.77
C VAL A 35 19.72 -6.57 11.62
N LYS A 36 19.01 -6.16 12.68
CA LYS A 36 17.58 -5.83 12.61
C LYS A 36 17.34 -4.65 11.67
N GLU A 37 18.02 -3.51 11.86
CA GLU A 37 17.89 -2.33 11.00
C GLU A 37 18.17 -2.65 9.53
N THR A 38 19.21 -3.44 9.27
CA THR A 38 19.56 -3.89 7.92
C THR A 38 18.43 -4.69 7.29
N ARG A 39 17.84 -5.64 8.02
CA ARG A 39 16.68 -6.41 7.53
C ARG A 39 15.48 -5.51 7.25
N TYR A 40 15.20 -4.52 8.10
CA TYR A 40 14.12 -3.56 7.88
C TYR A 40 14.34 -2.70 6.63
N LEU A 41 15.56 -2.22 6.40
CA LEU A 41 15.93 -1.48 5.18
C LEU A 41 15.71 -2.33 3.91
N TYR A 42 16.09 -3.60 3.94
CA TYR A 42 15.84 -4.51 2.82
C TYR A 42 14.34 -4.72 2.58
N SER A 43 13.54 -4.93 3.63
CA SER A 43 12.08 -5.07 3.50
C SER A 43 11.46 -3.82 2.88
N LEU A 44 11.84 -2.61 3.35
CA LEU A 44 11.34 -1.36 2.80
C LEU A 44 11.74 -1.19 1.33
N LEU A 45 12.98 -1.52 0.97
CA LEU A 45 13.46 -1.46 -0.40
C LEU A 45 12.69 -2.42 -1.32
N GLU A 46 12.46 -3.66 -0.87
CA GLU A 46 11.74 -4.67 -1.63
C GLU A 46 10.28 -4.25 -1.87
N ILE A 47 9.61 -3.76 -0.82
CA ILE A 47 8.24 -3.25 -0.89
C ILE A 47 8.16 -2.04 -1.82
N THR A 48 9.10 -1.09 -1.69
CA THR A 48 9.16 0.10 -2.55
C THR A 48 9.34 -0.28 -4.02
N ARG A 49 10.18 -1.27 -4.33
CA ARG A 49 10.33 -1.78 -5.71
C ARG A 49 9.07 -2.46 -6.21
N SER A 50 8.42 -3.24 -5.35
CA SER A 50 7.21 -3.98 -5.71
C SER A 50 6.06 -3.03 -6.07
N ILE A 51 5.89 -1.96 -5.29
CA ILE A 51 4.84 -0.94 -5.47
C ILE A 51 5.11 -0.04 -6.68
N ASN A 52 6.37 0.22 -7.03
CA ASN A 52 6.74 1.00 -8.22
C ASN A 52 6.78 0.18 -9.53
N THR A 53 6.36 -1.09 -9.51
CA THR A 53 6.28 -1.91 -10.73
C THR A 53 4.97 -1.59 -11.48
N PRO A 54 4.99 -1.43 -12.82
CA PRO A 54 3.78 -1.16 -13.60
C PRO A 54 2.73 -2.27 -13.40
N ARG A 55 1.55 -1.89 -12.90
CA ARG A 55 0.42 -2.80 -12.63
C ARG A 55 -0.89 -2.05 -12.86
N ASP A 56 -1.97 -2.82 -12.86
CA ASP A 56 -3.32 -2.28 -12.76
C ASP A 56 -3.51 -1.52 -11.44
N PHE A 57 -4.27 -0.42 -11.48
CA PHE A 57 -4.46 0.46 -10.32
C PHE A 57 -5.04 -0.31 -9.13
N SER A 58 -6.02 -1.19 -9.33
CA SER A 58 -6.61 -1.97 -8.22
C SER A 58 -5.60 -2.93 -7.60
N GLN A 59 -4.75 -3.57 -8.41
CA GLN A 59 -3.71 -4.48 -7.91
C GLN A 59 -2.65 -3.74 -7.09
N LEU A 60 -2.32 -2.50 -7.47
CA LEU A 60 -1.42 -1.66 -6.69
C LEU A 60 -2.01 -1.35 -5.31
N LEU A 61 -3.28 -0.96 -5.25
CA LEU A 61 -3.96 -0.64 -3.98
C LEU A 61 -3.97 -1.85 -3.03
N GLU A 62 -4.23 -3.04 -3.55
CA GLU A 62 -4.19 -4.28 -2.78
C GLU A 62 -2.79 -4.59 -2.25
N LEU A 63 -1.77 -4.46 -3.11
CA LEU A 63 -0.38 -4.67 -2.74
C LEU A 63 0.08 -3.70 -1.64
N ILE A 64 -0.38 -2.45 -1.65
CA ILE A 64 -0.08 -1.46 -0.62
C ILE A 64 -0.62 -1.93 0.73
N VAL A 65 -1.86 -2.39 0.80
CA VAL A 65 -2.44 -2.86 2.07
C VAL A 65 -1.76 -4.14 2.55
N ASP A 66 -1.52 -5.10 1.67
CA ASP A 66 -0.80 -6.33 1.99
C ASP A 66 0.60 -6.04 2.53
N SER A 67 1.29 -5.07 1.91
CA SER A 67 2.62 -4.64 2.35
C SER A 67 2.55 -3.92 3.69
N ALA A 68 1.58 -3.04 3.91
CA ALA A 68 1.35 -2.36 5.18
C ALA A 68 1.15 -3.37 6.33
N ILE A 69 0.32 -4.39 6.10
CA ILE A 69 0.08 -5.48 7.05
C ILE A 69 1.37 -6.25 7.32
N ALA A 70 2.10 -6.67 6.29
CA ALA A 70 3.34 -7.42 6.45
C ALA A 70 4.43 -6.62 7.19
N LEU A 71 4.49 -5.32 6.93
CA LEU A 71 5.47 -4.41 7.49
C LEU A 71 5.25 -4.15 8.99
N THR A 72 3.98 -4.00 9.37
CA THR A 72 3.57 -3.67 10.74
C THR A 72 3.20 -4.91 11.56
N LYS A 73 3.15 -6.08 10.92
CA LYS A 73 2.61 -7.34 11.46
C LYS A 73 1.18 -7.21 11.99
N ALA A 74 0.41 -6.25 11.45
CA ALA A 74 -0.94 -6.01 11.87
C ALA A 74 -1.89 -7.13 11.43
N GLU A 75 -2.99 -7.35 12.15
CA GLU A 75 -4.03 -8.30 11.74
C GLU A 75 -4.85 -7.82 10.55
N ARG A 76 -5.03 -6.49 10.44
CA ARG A 76 -5.91 -5.88 9.44
C ARG A 76 -5.30 -4.61 8.90
N GLY A 77 -5.61 -4.35 7.63
CA GLY A 77 -5.18 -3.17 6.91
C GLY A 77 -6.29 -2.62 6.03
N PHE A 78 -6.32 -1.30 5.94
CA PHE A 78 -7.37 -0.54 5.28
C PHE A 78 -6.71 0.60 4.52
N LEU A 79 -7.11 0.76 3.27
CA LEU A 79 -6.74 1.89 2.43
C LEU A 79 -7.98 2.70 2.14
N MET A 80 -7.92 3.98 2.46
CA MET A 80 -8.99 4.92 2.18
C MET A 80 -8.45 6.03 1.29
N LEU A 81 -9.15 6.34 0.20
CA LEU A 81 -8.77 7.40 -0.73
C LEU A 81 -9.92 8.40 -0.87
N PHE A 82 -9.58 9.66 -1.08
CA PHE A 82 -10.57 10.67 -1.45
C PHE A 82 -11.13 10.39 -2.85
N ARG A 83 -12.44 10.58 -2.98
CA ARG A 83 -13.11 10.67 -4.27
C ARG A 83 -13.09 12.12 -4.77
N ASP A 84 -13.47 12.32 -6.02
CA ASP A 84 -13.54 13.64 -6.64
C ASP A 84 -14.54 14.59 -5.94
N ASP A 85 -15.51 14.04 -5.20
CA ASP A 85 -16.49 14.79 -4.40
C ASP A 85 -15.94 15.21 -3.01
N GLY A 86 -14.70 14.85 -2.69
CA GLY A 86 -14.05 15.14 -1.41
C GLY A 86 -14.39 14.17 -0.29
N ASN A 87 -15.24 13.16 -0.53
CA ASN A 87 -15.55 12.13 0.46
C ASN A 87 -14.45 11.06 0.51
N LEU A 88 -14.12 10.63 1.72
CA LEU A 88 -13.18 9.53 1.94
C LEU A 88 -13.90 8.18 1.76
N GLU A 89 -13.36 7.32 0.90
CA GLU A 89 -13.92 6.01 0.57
C GLU A 89 -12.92 4.89 0.88
N PHE A 90 -13.41 3.79 1.43
CA PHE A 90 -12.64 2.56 1.56
C PHE A 90 -12.39 1.95 0.18
N ARG A 91 -11.12 1.89 -0.24
CA ARG A 91 -10.72 1.28 -1.51
C ARG A 91 -10.30 -0.16 -1.36
N VAL A 92 -9.64 -0.49 -0.26
CA VAL A 92 -9.19 -1.85 0.05
C VAL A 92 -9.34 -2.11 1.54
N THR A 93 -9.89 -3.27 1.87
CA THR A 93 -9.95 -3.81 3.23
C THR A 93 -9.38 -5.23 3.19
N ARG A 94 -8.37 -5.53 4.00
CA ARG A 94 -7.73 -6.84 4.02
C ARG A 94 -7.43 -7.26 5.46
N ASN A 95 -7.52 -8.56 5.72
CA ASN A 95 -6.91 -9.17 6.90
C ASN A 95 -5.52 -9.75 6.58
N ILE A 96 -4.84 -10.28 7.59
CA ILE A 96 -3.52 -10.91 7.47
C ILE A 96 -3.48 -12.10 6.49
N ASP A 97 -4.61 -12.79 6.31
CA ASP A 97 -4.77 -13.88 5.33
C ASP A 97 -5.10 -13.36 3.91
N LYS A 98 -5.01 -12.04 3.69
CA LYS A 98 -5.34 -11.36 2.42
C LYS A 98 -6.80 -11.51 2.00
N LYS A 99 -7.72 -11.82 2.91
CA LYS A 99 -9.16 -11.87 2.64
C LYS A 99 -9.78 -10.47 2.75
N ILE A 100 -10.73 -10.18 1.88
CA ILE A 100 -11.52 -8.95 1.94
C ILE A 100 -12.42 -9.01 3.17
N LEU A 101 -12.50 -7.92 3.92
CA LEU A 101 -13.35 -7.83 5.12
C LEU A 101 -14.77 -7.38 4.74
N GLU A 102 -15.77 -8.01 5.33
CA GLU A 102 -17.19 -7.63 5.18
C GLU A 102 -17.55 -6.40 6.02
N SER A 103 -18.69 -5.76 5.72
CA SER A 103 -19.12 -4.48 6.32
C SER A 103 -19.25 -4.45 7.83
N GLU A 104 -19.49 -5.59 8.44
CA GLU A 104 -19.65 -5.71 9.88
C GLU A 104 -18.29 -5.91 10.58
N GLU A 105 -17.30 -6.43 9.87
CA GLU A 105 -15.96 -6.73 10.39
C GLU A 105 -14.98 -5.56 10.28
N PHE A 106 -15.19 -4.62 9.35
CA PHE A 106 -14.26 -3.50 9.10
C PHE A 106 -14.46 -2.26 9.99
N LYS A 107 -15.14 -2.36 11.14
CA LYS A 107 -15.25 -1.21 12.06
C LYS A 107 -13.87 -0.72 12.50
N ILE A 108 -13.62 0.57 12.31
CA ILE A 108 -12.39 1.29 12.65
C ILE A 108 -12.64 2.40 13.67
N LEU A 109 -11.58 2.89 14.33
CA LEU A 109 -11.63 4.11 15.13
C LEU A 109 -11.71 5.35 14.24
N ARG A 110 -12.92 5.89 14.08
CA ARG A 110 -13.17 7.12 13.30
C ARG A 110 -12.47 8.35 13.88
N THR A 111 -12.32 8.42 15.20
CA THR A 111 -11.61 9.50 15.90
C THR A 111 -10.16 9.62 15.42
N VAL A 112 -9.45 8.50 15.30
CA VAL A 112 -8.08 8.44 14.78
C VAL A 112 -8.02 8.92 13.34
N VAL A 113 -8.91 8.41 12.48
CA VAL A 113 -8.99 8.82 11.07
C VAL A 113 -9.23 10.32 10.96
N ASN A 114 -10.23 10.86 11.66
CA ASN A 114 -10.57 12.27 11.62
C ASN A 114 -9.41 13.16 12.10
N GLN A 115 -8.69 12.75 13.14
CA GLN A 115 -7.54 13.50 13.66
C GLN A 115 -6.36 13.49 12.67
N VAL A 116 -6.06 12.36 12.05
CA VAL A 116 -5.03 12.27 11.01
C VAL A 116 -5.40 13.13 9.80
N LEU A 117 -6.66 13.10 9.37
CA LEU A 117 -7.16 13.97 8.30
C LEU A 117 -7.04 15.45 8.65
N ALA A 118 -7.43 15.85 9.86
CA ALA A 118 -7.42 17.25 10.29
C ALA A 118 -5.99 17.80 10.47
N THR A 119 -5.07 16.97 10.97
CA THR A 119 -3.69 17.40 11.27
C THR A 119 -2.73 17.17 10.11
N GLY A 120 -3.07 16.24 9.21
CA GLY A 120 -2.16 15.75 8.17
C GLY A 120 -0.92 15.06 8.72
N LYS A 121 -0.94 14.58 9.98
CA LYS A 121 0.17 13.93 10.67
C LYS A 121 -0.20 12.49 11.04
N PRO A 122 0.77 11.56 11.09
CA PRO A 122 0.51 10.20 11.52
C PRO A 122 0.06 10.14 12.98
N LEU A 123 -0.75 9.13 13.30
CA LEU A 123 -1.20 8.83 14.65
C LEU A 123 -1.00 7.35 14.92
N PHE A 124 -0.29 7.07 16.01
CA PHE A 124 0.02 5.72 16.48
C PHE A 124 -0.55 5.55 17.88
N MET A 125 -1.26 4.46 18.12
CA MET A 125 -1.79 4.10 19.44
C MET A 125 -1.47 2.65 19.76
N SER A 126 -1.04 2.42 20.99
CA SER A 126 -0.92 1.09 21.57
C SER A 126 -1.48 1.11 22.99
N ALA A 127 -2.15 0.02 23.38
CA ALA A 127 -2.75 -0.15 24.71
C ALA A 127 -1.73 0.00 25.87
N LEU A 128 -0.44 -0.12 25.58
CA LEU A 128 0.65 0.01 26.55
C LEU A 128 1.13 1.46 26.72
N TYR A 129 0.84 2.35 25.77
CA TYR A 129 1.10 3.79 25.83
C TYR A 129 -0.19 4.56 26.09
N ARG A 130 -0.85 4.28 27.23
CA ARG A 130 -2.00 5.05 27.72
C ARG A 130 -1.54 6.45 28.19
N ASP A 131 -0.96 7.23 27.28
CA ASP A 131 -0.75 8.65 27.49
C ASP A 131 -2.12 9.33 27.58
N LYS A 132 -2.39 9.97 28.71
CA LYS A 132 -3.66 10.61 29.10
C LYS A 132 -4.15 11.76 28.17
N LYS A 133 -3.57 11.93 26.98
CA LYS A 133 -3.75 13.11 26.13
C LYS A 133 -4.76 12.96 25.00
N ILE A 134 -5.25 11.76 24.72
CA ILE A 134 -6.31 11.56 23.74
C ILE A 134 -7.58 11.20 24.52
N GLU A 135 -8.46 12.19 24.72
CA GLU A 135 -9.84 11.95 25.13
C GLU A 135 -10.55 11.26 23.96
N ILE A 136 -10.38 9.95 23.87
CA ILE A 136 -11.06 9.13 22.87
C ILE A 136 -12.44 8.85 23.43
N THR A 137 -13.41 9.63 22.99
CA THR A 137 -14.82 9.47 23.34
C THR A 137 -15.47 8.21 22.74
N ASP A 138 -14.81 7.55 21.77
CA ASP A 138 -15.27 6.30 21.14
C ASP A 138 -14.28 5.12 21.34
N SER A 139 -14.63 4.20 22.24
CA SER A 139 -14.66 2.75 21.97
C SER A 139 -13.39 1.99 21.53
N ILE A 140 -12.18 2.32 22.04
CA ILE A 140 -11.05 1.37 21.98
C ILE A 140 -11.46 0.02 22.62
N GLU A 141 -12.23 0.08 23.71
CA GLU A 141 -12.69 -1.09 24.46
C GLU A 141 -13.83 -1.85 23.76
N GLU A 142 -14.74 -1.18 23.03
CA GLU A 142 -15.80 -1.90 22.29
C GLU A 142 -15.28 -2.61 21.03
N LEU A 143 -14.22 -2.09 20.41
CA LEU A 143 -13.60 -2.73 19.23
C LEU A 143 -12.51 -3.75 19.59
N GLY A 144 -12.11 -3.80 20.87
CA GLY A 144 -11.08 -4.70 21.38
C GLY A 144 -9.70 -4.45 20.78
N LEU A 145 -9.41 -3.23 20.33
CA LEU A 145 -8.17 -2.92 19.60
C LEU A 145 -7.03 -2.63 20.55
N ARG A 146 -5.88 -3.28 20.33
CA ARG A 146 -4.66 -3.10 21.12
C ARG A 146 -3.64 -2.23 20.43
N MET A 147 -3.64 -2.22 19.10
CA MET A 147 -2.76 -1.42 18.27
C MET A 147 -3.57 -0.76 17.17
N VAL A 148 -3.24 0.50 16.89
CA VAL A 148 -3.71 1.23 15.72
C VAL A 148 -2.57 2.09 15.18
N MET A 149 -2.33 2.02 13.87
CA MET A 149 -1.51 3.00 13.17
C MET A 149 -2.31 3.60 12.03
N CYS A 150 -2.30 4.92 11.92
CA CYS A 150 -2.97 5.65 10.85
C CYS A 150 -2.03 6.70 10.29
N VAL A 151 -1.74 6.62 9.00
CA VAL A 151 -0.77 7.50 8.34
C VAL A 151 -1.42 8.09 7.09
N PRO A 152 -1.30 9.41 6.87
CA PRO A 152 -1.85 10.05 5.69
C PRO A 152 -1.03 9.65 4.45
N LEU A 153 -1.73 9.39 3.35
CA LEU A 153 -1.15 9.26 2.03
C LEU A 153 -1.18 10.62 1.35
N LYS A 154 -0.02 11.07 0.88
CA LYS A 154 0.13 12.37 0.21
C LYS A 154 0.84 12.18 -1.11
N ALA A 155 0.40 12.93 -2.11
CA ALA A 155 1.15 13.14 -3.33
C ALA A 155 1.41 14.64 -3.46
N LYS A 156 2.69 15.02 -3.54
CA LYS A 156 3.11 16.43 -3.49
C LYS A 156 2.48 17.15 -2.27
N ASP A 157 1.55 18.07 -2.50
CA ASP A 157 0.96 18.93 -1.48
C ASP A 157 -0.51 18.61 -1.13
N TYR A 158 -1.13 17.59 -1.75
CA TYR A 158 -2.52 17.23 -1.46
C TYR A 158 -2.65 15.86 -0.79
N PRO A 159 -3.61 15.70 0.15
CA PRO A 159 -3.90 14.42 0.75
C PRO A 159 -4.65 13.55 -0.25
N LEU A 160 -4.10 12.38 -0.57
CA LEU A 160 -4.78 11.34 -1.35
C LEU A 160 -5.76 10.54 -0.50
N GLY A 161 -5.48 10.43 0.81
CA GLY A 161 -6.24 9.63 1.74
C GLY A 161 -5.35 9.17 2.89
N LEU A 162 -5.50 7.92 3.32
CA LEU A 162 -4.74 7.34 4.44
C LEU A 162 -4.63 5.82 4.33
N VAL A 163 -3.59 5.28 4.97
CA VAL A 163 -3.48 3.86 5.31
C VAL A 163 -3.70 3.72 6.81
N TYR A 164 -4.54 2.77 7.16
CA TYR A 164 -4.88 2.44 8.53
C TYR A 164 -4.62 0.94 8.74
N VAL A 165 -3.92 0.59 9.81
CA VAL A 165 -3.72 -0.79 10.23
C VAL A 165 -4.06 -0.93 11.71
N ASP A 166 -4.59 -2.08 12.10
CA ASP A 166 -4.93 -2.34 13.49
C ASP A 166 -4.74 -3.81 13.88
N SER A 167 -4.76 -4.08 15.18
CA SER A 167 -4.71 -5.44 15.73
C SER A 167 -5.46 -5.55 17.04
N ARG A 168 -6.11 -6.70 17.24
CA ARG A 168 -6.84 -7.07 18.48
C ARG A 168 -6.04 -8.04 19.35
N SER A 169 -5.22 -8.92 18.77
CA SER A 169 -4.32 -9.78 19.54
C SER A 169 -3.20 -8.98 20.20
N GLU A 170 -2.41 -9.65 21.05
CA GLU A 170 -1.13 -9.14 21.55
C GLU A 170 -0.15 -8.99 20.38
N ALA A 171 -0.40 -8.02 19.50
CA ALA A 171 0.58 -7.55 18.56
C ALA A 171 1.81 -7.11 19.37
N GLU A 172 2.99 -7.55 18.94
CA GLU A 172 4.24 -7.06 19.49
C GLU A 172 4.18 -5.53 19.50
N ILE A 173 4.59 -4.92 20.62
CA ILE A 173 4.67 -3.47 20.76
C ILE A 173 5.47 -2.96 19.56
N PHE A 174 4.84 -2.15 18.73
CA PHE A 174 5.57 -1.56 17.63
C PHE A 174 6.60 -0.58 18.19
N THR A 175 7.81 -0.69 17.69
CA THR A 175 8.93 0.16 18.04
C THR A 175 8.83 1.50 17.33
N LYS A 176 9.60 2.49 17.80
CA LYS A 176 9.71 3.78 17.09
C LYS A 176 10.20 3.62 15.66
N LEU A 177 11.02 2.59 15.40
CA LEU A 177 11.49 2.25 14.07
C LEU A 177 10.34 1.81 13.15
N GLU A 178 9.40 1.02 13.66
CA GLU A 178 8.23 0.57 12.87
C GLU A 178 7.28 1.73 12.54
N GLU A 179 7.12 2.71 13.45
CA GLU A 179 6.39 3.95 13.14
C GLU A 179 7.05 4.71 11.98
N GLN A 180 8.37 4.94 12.06
CA GLN A 180 9.15 5.67 11.05
C GLN A 180 9.10 4.96 9.69
N LEU A 181 9.20 3.64 9.71
CA LEU A 181 9.21 2.81 8.53
C LEU A 181 7.83 2.74 7.88
N PHE A 182 6.75 2.69 8.68
CA PHE A 182 5.40 2.77 8.17
C PHE A 182 5.07 4.15 7.58
N GLU A 183 5.58 5.23 8.19
CA GLU A 183 5.49 6.59 7.65
C GLU A 183 6.25 6.72 6.31
N ALA A 184 7.48 6.23 6.24
CA ALA A 184 8.28 6.22 5.02
C ALA A 184 7.62 5.39 3.90
N PHE A 185 7.05 4.23 4.26
CA PHE A 185 6.28 3.39 3.36
C PHE A 185 5.05 4.13 2.81
N ALA A 186 4.26 4.78 3.67
CA ALA A 186 3.08 5.52 3.26
C ALA A 186 3.43 6.69 2.31
N ALA A 187 4.55 7.37 2.54
CA ALA A 187 5.03 8.41 1.62
C ALA A 187 5.31 7.85 0.21
N GLN A 188 5.98 6.68 0.12
CA GLN A 188 6.23 6.02 -1.17
C GLN A 188 4.95 5.49 -1.81
N ALA A 189 4.04 4.92 -1.02
CA ALA A 189 2.74 4.45 -1.48
C ALA A 189 1.92 5.59 -2.08
N GLY A 190 1.92 6.77 -1.46
CA GLY A 190 1.23 7.96 -1.99
C GLY A 190 1.75 8.37 -3.37
N VAL A 191 3.07 8.40 -3.55
CA VAL A 191 3.70 8.70 -4.86
C VAL A 191 3.33 7.64 -5.91
N ALA A 192 3.35 6.35 -5.54
CA ALA A 192 3.02 5.28 -6.47
C ALA A 192 1.54 5.28 -6.88
N ILE A 193 0.62 5.55 -5.94
CA ILE A 193 -0.81 5.69 -6.22
C ILE A 193 -1.03 6.83 -7.22
N GLU A 194 -0.42 7.99 -6.99
CA GLU A 194 -0.53 9.13 -7.91
C GLU A 194 0.00 8.79 -9.29
N ASN A 195 1.21 8.23 -9.37
CA ASN A 195 1.82 7.86 -10.63
C ASN A 195 0.97 6.85 -11.39
N SER A 196 0.41 5.85 -10.70
CA SER A 196 -0.47 4.86 -11.32
C SER A 196 -1.80 5.46 -11.75
N HIS A 197 -2.34 6.41 -11.00
CA HIS A 197 -3.57 7.10 -11.36
C HIS A 197 -3.38 7.98 -12.60
N LEU A 198 -2.31 8.79 -12.63
CA LEU A 198 -1.93 9.60 -13.78
C LEU A 198 -1.64 8.74 -15.01
N TYR A 199 -0.93 7.63 -14.83
CA TYR A 199 -0.66 6.68 -15.90
C TYR A 199 -1.97 6.10 -16.44
N ASP A 200 -2.86 5.59 -15.57
CA ASP A 200 -4.15 5.03 -15.96
C ASP A 200 -5.00 6.04 -16.76
N ALA A 201 -5.06 7.29 -16.30
CA ALA A 201 -5.74 8.37 -17.00
C ALA A 201 -5.08 8.74 -18.34
N SER A 202 -3.76 8.57 -18.46
CA SER A 202 -3.01 8.89 -19.68
C SER A 202 -3.11 7.83 -20.77
N VAL A 203 -3.40 6.57 -20.42
CA VAL A 203 -3.41 5.44 -21.35
C VAL A 203 -4.81 4.94 -21.69
N HIS A 204 -5.84 5.35 -20.95
CA HIS A 204 -7.23 4.96 -21.21
C HIS A 204 -8.09 6.11 -21.74
N ASP A 205 -9.10 5.77 -22.53
CA ASP A 205 -10.20 6.66 -22.91
C ASP A 205 -11.09 6.94 -21.69
N ALA A 206 -11.35 8.23 -21.43
CA ALA A 206 -12.05 8.67 -20.21
C ALA A 206 -13.49 8.14 -20.10
N LEU A 207 -14.16 7.93 -21.24
CA LEU A 207 -15.56 7.52 -21.28
C LEU A 207 -15.70 5.99 -21.16
N THR A 208 -14.94 5.25 -21.96
CA THR A 208 -15.09 3.79 -22.09
C THR A 208 -14.14 2.98 -21.23
N ARG A 209 -13.09 3.62 -20.70
CA ARG A 209 -11.98 2.94 -19.98
C ARG A 209 -11.30 1.85 -20.81
N LEU A 210 -11.42 1.88 -22.14
CA LEU A 210 -10.57 1.12 -23.05
C LEU A 210 -9.24 1.85 -23.22
N TYR A 211 -8.20 1.19 -23.73
CA TYR A 211 -6.96 1.90 -24.02
C TYR A 211 -7.21 2.98 -25.07
N ASN A 212 -6.56 4.13 -24.95
CA ASN A 212 -6.67 5.17 -25.96
C ASN A 212 -5.82 4.85 -27.19
N TYR A 213 -6.08 5.56 -28.29
CA TYR A 213 -5.34 5.44 -29.54
C TYR A 213 -3.81 5.57 -29.39
N GLY A 214 -3.33 6.45 -28.51
CA GLY A 214 -1.88 6.64 -28.27
C GLY A 214 -1.22 5.38 -27.70
N TYR A 215 -1.89 4.75 -26.72
CA TYR A 215 -1.43 3.48 -26.15
C TYR A 215 -1.52 2.35 -27.17
N LEU A 216 -2.62 2.26 -27.93
CA LEU A 216 -2.79 1.26 -29.00
C LEU A 216 -1.63 1.30 -29.99
N ARG A 217 -1.28 2.50 -30.47
CA ARG A 217 -0.19 2.68 -31.44
C ARG A 217 1.14 2.16 -30.90
N THR A 218 1.47 2.54 -29.66
CA THR A 218 2.70 2.09 -29.00
C THR A 218 2.74 0.56 -28.87
N ARG A 219 1.63 -0.04 -28.42
CA ARG A 219 1.53 -1.50 -28.26
C ARG A 219 1.56 -2.25 -29.60
N LEU A 220 0.95 -1.69 -30.64
CA LEU A 220 0.98 -2.27 -31.98
C LEU A 220 2.41 -2.30 -32.53
N ASP A 221 3.16 -1.21 -32.39
CA ASP A 221 4.57 -1.15 -32.79
C ASP A 221 5.42 -2.18 -32.02
N GLU A 222 5.21 -2.33 -30.72
CA GLU A 222 5.89 -3.33 -29.90
C GLU A 222 5.56 -4.77 -30.33
N GLU A 223 4.30 -5.06 -30.63
CA GLU A 223 3.86 -6.38 -31.07
C GLU A 223 4.40 -6.74 -32.46
N ILE A 224 4.43 -5.78 -33.40
CA ILE A 224 5.05 -5.95 -34.72
C ILE A 224 6.53 -6.29 -34.56
N ASN A 225 7.26 -5.53 -33.74
CA ASN A 225 8.68 -5.79 -33.46
C ASN A 225 8.90 -7.16 -32.80
N ARG A 226 8.03 -7.55 -31.88
CA ARG A 226 8.08 -8.86 -31.21
C ARG A 226 7.85 -10.01 -32.20
N ALA A 227 6.84 -9.91 -33.06
CA ALA A 227 6.53 -10.92 -34.05
C ALA A 227 7.69 -11.11 -35.05
N GLN A 228 8.27 -10.00 -35.53
CA GLN A 228 9.45 -10.03 -36.39
C GLN A 228 10.65 -10.71 -35.71
N ARG A 229 10.93 -10.37 -34.45
CA ARG A 229 12.09 -10.91 -33.71
C ARG A 229 11.97 -12.40 -33.43
N TYR A 230 10.78 -12.87 -33.02
CA TYR A 230 10.58 -14.25 -32.59
C TYR A 230 10.04 -15.16 -33.70
N LYS A 231 9.96 -14.69 -34.96
CA LYS A 231 9.35 -15.41 -36.08
C LYS A 231 7.98 -15.99 -35.69
N LYS A 232 7.18 -15.20 -34.98
CA LYS A 232 5.77 -15.53 -34.73
C LYS A 232 4.98 -15.06 -35.93
N ASP A 233 4.27 -15.97 -36.58
CA ASP A 233 3.80 -15.77 -37.95
C ASP A 233 2.54 -14.91 -38.07
N THR A 234 1.85 -14.58 -36.97
CA THR A 234 0.56 -13.87 -37.07
C THR A 234 0.29 -12.93 -35.89
N ILE A 235 0.00 -11.68 -36.22
CA ILE A 235 -0.73 -10.74 -35.37
C ILE A 235 -2.12 -10.58 -35.99
N SER A 236 -3.16 -10.47 -35.16
CA SER A 236 -4.51 -10.17 -35.61
C SER A 236 -4.92 -8.78 -35.12
N PHE A 237 -5.48 -7.98 -36.02
CA PHE A 237 -6.02 -6.66 -35.71
C PHE A 237 -7.47 -6.61 -36.16
N VAL A 238 -8.37 -6.19 -35.28
CA VAL A 238 -9.81 -6.12 -35.55
C VAL A 238 -10.26 -4.69 -35.31
N MET A 239 -10.87 -4.08 -36.33
CA MET A 239 -11.47 -2.76 -36.24
C MET A 239 -12.99 -2.93 -36.25
N ILE A 240 -13.66 -2.39 -35.24
CA ILE A 240 -15.11 -2.50 -35.04
C ILE A 240 -15.70 -1.10 -35.13
N ASP A 241 -16.72 -0.93 -35.96
CA ASP A 241 -17.51 0.30 -36.03
C ASP A 241 -18.93 0.04 -35.47
N LEU A 242 -19.55 1.07 -34.90
CA LEU A 242 -20.90 0.97 -34.37
C LEU A 242 -21.91 1.43 -35.41
N ASP A 243 -22.64 0.46 -35.97
CA ASP A 243 -23.66 0.72 -36.97
C ASP A 243 -24.69 1.75 -36.49
N ASN A 244 -24.97 2.74 -37.34
CA ASN A 244 -25.97 3.78 -37.12
C ASN A 244 -25.81 4.61 -35.82
N PHE A 245 -24.61 4.66 -35.24
CA PHE A 245 -24.37 5.38 -33.99
C PHE A 245 -24.73 6.88 -34.05
N THR A 246 -24.44 7.54 -35.18
CA THR A 246 -24.81 8.94 -35.42
C THR A 246 -26.32 9.14 -35.35
N SER A 247 -27.10 8.30 -36.03
CA SER A 247 -28.57 8.39 -36.01
C SER A 247 -29.15 8.18 -34.62
N MET A 248 -28.56 7.29 -33.82
CA MET A 248 -28.95 7.10 -32.42
C MET A 248 -28.64 8.33 -31.56
N ASN A 249 -27.48 8.97 -31.76
CA ASN A 249 -27.14 10.20 -31.06
C ASN A 249 -28.10 11.35 -31.41
N ASP A 250 -28.46 11.47 -32.69
CA ASP A 250 -29.38 12.52 -33.15
C ASP A 250 -30.80 12.31 -32.60
N THR A 251 -31.21 11.05 -32.42
CA THR A 251 -32.57 10.70 -31.94
C THR A 251 -32.70 10.78 -30.42
N TYR A 252 -31.71 10.28 -29.68
CA TYR A 252 -31.79 10.09 -28.22
C TYR A 252 -30.82 10.98 -27.43
N GLY A 253 -30.01 11.77 -28.12
CA GLY A 253 -29.02 12.67 -27.55
C GLY A 253 -27.70 11.99 -27.16
N HIS A 254 -26.67 12.80 -27.02
CA HIS A 254 -25.30 12.34 -26.73
C HIS A 254 -25.15 11.59 -25.41
N ILE A 255 -25.97 11.89 -24.39
CA ILE A 255 -25.93 11.17 -23.11
C ILE A 255 -26.29 9.70 -23.31
N PHE A 256 -27.29 9.43 -24.17
CA PHE A 256 -27.66 8.07 -24.54
C PHE A 256 -26.55 7.39 -25.35
N GLY A 257 -25.95 8.11 -26.30
CA GLY A 257 -24.75 7.67 -27.02
C GLY A 257 -23.62 7.23 -26.10
N ASN A 258 -23.28 8.06 -25.11
CA ASN A 258 -22.25 7.75 -24.12
C ASN A 258 -22.56 6.46 -23.35
N ARG A 259 -23.84 6.21 -23.02
CA ARG A 259 -24.27 4.95 -22.38
C ARG A 259 -24.07 3.74 -23.29
N ILE A 260 -24.39 3.86 -24.58
CA ILE A 260 -24.12 2.80 -25.56
C ILE A 260 -22.63 2.49 -25.60
N LEU A 261 -21.80 3.53 -25.71
CA LEU A 261 -20.34 3.40 -25.79
C LEU A 261 -19.75 2.69 -24.56
N MET A 262 -20.20 3.07 -23.36
CA MET A 262 -19.81 2.41 -22.12
C MET A 262 -20.22 0.93 -22.12
N LYS A 263 -21.44 0.61 -22.56
CA LYS A 263 -21.94 -0.77 -22.59
C LYS A 263 -21.19 -1.63 -23.61
N VAL A 264 -20.88 -1.09 -24.78
CA VAL A 264 -20.08 -1.77 -25.81
C VAL A 264 -18.70 -2.09 -25.26
N ALA A 265 -18.05 -1.14 -24.61
CA ALA A 265 -16.74 -1.35 -24.01
C ALA A 265 -16.74 -2.47 -22.95
N GLU A 266 -17.79 -2.52 -22.12
CA GLU A 266 -17.99 -3.59 -21.14
C GLU A 266 -18.13 -4.97 -21.82
N VAL A 267 -18.93 -5.06 -22.89
CA VAL A 267 -19.09 -6.28 -23.68
C VAL A 267 -17.76 -6.72 -24.31
N ILE A 268 -16.98 -5.78 -24.87
CA ILE A 268 -15.66 -6.08 -25.44
C ILE A 268 -14.75 -6.64 -24.34
N LYS A 269 -14.63 -5.96 -23.19
CA LYS A 269 -13.79 -6.43 -22.06
C LYS A 269 -14.18 -7.83 -21.58
N GLY A 270 -15.47 -8.15 -21.56
CA GLY A 270 -15.97 -9.47 -21.16
C GLY A 270 -15.79 -10.57 -22.21
N SER A 271 -15.51 -10.21 -23.47
CA SER A 271 -15.45 -11.15 -24.60
C SER A 271 -14.02 -11.50 -25.05
N ILE A 272 -13.02 -10.78 -24.56
CA ILE A 272 -11.62 -10.94 -24.97
C ILE A 272 -10.79 -11.69 -23.92
N ARG A 273 -9.61 -12.17 -24.31
CA ARG A 273 -8.65 -12.80 -23.39
C ARG A 273 -7.81 -11.74 -22.67
N LYS A 274 -7.20 -12.12 -21.55
CA LYS A 274 -6.27 -11.24 -20.78
C LYS A 274 -5.08 -10.70 -21.59
N CYS A 275 -4.71 -11.35 -22.69
CA CYS A 275 -3.60 -10.93 -23.55
C CYS A 275 -4.03 -9.97 -24.68
N ASP A 276 -5.32 -9.80 -24.90
CA ASP A 276 -5.85 -8.96 -25.97
C ASP A 276 -5.94 -7.51 -25.50
N ILE A 277 -5.78 -6.56 -26.43
CA ILE A 277 -5.67 -5.13 -26.12
C ILE A 277 -6.85 -4.40 -26.77
N PRO A 278 -7.95 -4.15 -26.05
CA PRO A 278 -9.07 -3.39 -26.58
C PRO A 278 -8.79 -1.89 -26.46
N ALA A 279 -9.02 -1.15 -27.53
CA ALA A 279 -8.72 0.27 -27.59
C ALA A 279 -9.83 1.07 -28.29
N ARG A 280 -9.86 2.37 -28.00
CA ARG A 280 -10.75 3.37 -28.56
C ARG A 280 -10.00 4.64 -28.91
#